data_AF-A0A2L0UH82-F1
#
_entry.id   AF-A0A2L0UH82-F1
#
_cell.length_a   1.000
_cell.length_b   1.000
_cell.length_c   1.000
_cell.angle_alpha   90.00
_cell.angle_beta   90.00
_cell.angle_gamma   90.00
#
_symmetry.space_group_name_H-M   'P 1'
#
loop_
_entity.id
_entity.type
_entity.pdbx_description
1 polymer ?
#
loop_
_entity_poly.entity_id
_entity_poly.type
_entity_poly.pdbx_seq_one_letter_code
_entity_poly.pdbx_strand_id
1 'polypeptide(L)' 'MSTDTWLVAGLGNPGPGYSGNRHNVGQMVLDLLADRLRGRFTTSKAQAVTLEGRLG' A
#
# COMPACT_ATOMS: atom_id res chain seq x y z
N MET A 1 0.94 -14.29 21.59
CA MET A 1 0.31 -13.50 20.52
C MET A 1 1.43 -12.82 19.76
N SER A 2 1.55 -13.02 18.45
CA SER A 2 2.61 -12.35 17.68
C SER A 2 2.34 -10.85 17.73
N THR A 3 3.22 -10.13 18.40
CA THR A 3 3.20 -8.66 18.54
C THR A 3 3.77 -7.97 17.29
N ASP A 4 4.05 -8.72 16.22
CA ASP A 4 4.88 -8.29 15.08
C ASP A 4 4.06 -8.03 13.81
N THR A 5 2.74 -7.84 13.93
CA THR A 5 1.91 -7.43 12.80
C THR A 5 1.95 -5.92 12.67
N TRP A 6 2.57 -5.44 11.60
CA TRP A 6 2.63 -4.02 11.27
C TRP A 6 1.53 -3.62 10.29
N LEU A 7 0.94 -2.44 10.50
CA LEU A 7 0.16 -1.75 9.48
C LEU A 7 1.04 -0.68 8.84
N VAL A 8 1.26 -0.78 7.54
CA VAL A 8 1.94 0.25 6.74
C VAL A 8 0.88 0.95 5.89
N ALA A 9 0.71 2.26 6.09
CA ALA A 9 -0.28 3.07 5.36
C ALA A 9 0.43 4.11 4.49
N GLY A 10 0.12 4.11 3.20
CA GLY A 10 0.58 5.10 2.22
C GLY A 10 -0.55 6.05 1.88
N LEU A 11 -0.36 7.34 2.14
CA LEU A 11 -1.33 8.37 1.77
C LEU A 11 -1.14 8.80 0.31
N GLY A 12 -2.23 9.21 -0.32
CA GLY A 12 -2.27 9.72 -1.68
C GLY A 12 -3.70 9.94 -2.17
N ASN A 13 -3.83 10.48 -3.39
CA ASN A 13 -5.12 10.65 -4.05
C ASN A 13 -5.34 9.55 -5.11
N PRO A 14 -6.56 8.97 -5.21
CA PRO A 14 -6.86 7.94 -6.19
C PRO A 14 -7.02 8.51 -7.61
N GLY A 15 -6.71 7.70 -8.62
CA GLY A 15 -6.90 8.01 -10.03
C GLY A 15 -5.58 8.28 -10.79
N PRO A 16 -5.55 7.99 -12.10
CA PRO A 16 -4.31 7.98 -12.89
C PRO A 16 -3.59 9.33 -12.95
N GLY A 17 -4.34 10.45 -12.89
CA GLY A 17 -3.79 11.81 -12.93
C GLY A 17 -2.97 12.21 -11.70
N TYR A 18 -3.02 11.45 -10.60
CA TYR A 18 -2.28 11.75 -9.36
C TYR A 18 -1.04 10.85 -9.16
N SER A 19 -0.85 9.84 -10.01
CA SER A 19 0.15 8.79 -9.85
C SER A 19 1.61 9.28 -9.78
N GLY A 20 1.93 10.45 -10.34
CA GLY A 20 3.27 11.06 -10.30
C GLY A 20 3.45 12.23 -9.32
N ASN A 21 2.41 12.60 -8.57
CA ASN A 21 2.46 13.79 -7.71
C ASN A 21 3.21 13.54 -6.41
N ARG A 22 3.93 14.54 -5.90
CA ARG A 22 4.65 14.46 -4.60
C ARG A 22 3.74 14.08 -3.42
N HIS A 23 2.45 14.38 -3.53
CA HIS A 23 1.44 13.99 -2.53
C HIS A 23 1.17 12.48 -2.50
N ASN A 24 1.50 11.75 -3.58
CA ASN A 24 1.27 10.31 -3.73
C ASN A 24 2.52 9.46 -3.40
N VAL A 25 3.58 10.06 -2.87
CA VAL A 25 4.82 9.32 -2.52
C VAL A 25 4.53 8.17 -1.56
N GLY A 26 3.57 8.33 -0.63
CA GLY A 26 3.14 7.24 0.25
C GLY A 26 2.63 6.01 -0.52
N GLN A 27 1.75 6.23 -1.51
CA GLN A 27 1.26 5.15 -2.38
C GLN A 27 2.39 4.55 -3.25
N MET A 28 3.30 5.37 -3.78
CA MET A 28 4.43 4.87 -4.57
C MET A 28 5.34 3.94 -3.75
N VAL A 29 5.57 4.25 -2.47
CA VAL A 29 6.31 3.37 -1.55
C VAL A 29 5.55 2.07 -1.32
N LEU A 30 4.22 2.12 -1.18
CA LEU A 30 3.40 0.93 -1.06
C LEU A 30 3.44 0.04 -2.31
N ASP A 31 3.47 0.63 -3.51
CA ASP A 31 3.61 -0.12 -4.76
C ASP A 31 4.96 -0.85 -4.81
N LEU A 32 6.05 -0.20 -4.40
CA LEU A 32 7.38 -0.83 -4.28
C LEU A 32 7.39 -1.99 -3.26
N LEU A 33 6.65 -1.85 -2.16
CA LEU A 33 6.53 -2.93 -1.17
C LEU A 33 5.70 -4.10 -1.71
N ALA A 34 4.60 -3.82 -2.42
CA ALA A 34 3.79 -4.84 -3.06
C ALA A 34 4.61 -5.67 -4.06
N ASP A 35 5.44 -5.01 -4.88
CA ASP A 35 6.34 -5.67 -5.83
C ASP A 35 7.34 -6.60 -5.11
N ARG A 36 7.96 -6.14 -4.03
CA ARG A 36 8.89 -6.96 -3.21
C ARG A 36 8.21 -8.17 -2.59
N LEU A 37 6.97 -8.00 -2.16
CA LEU A 37 6.15 -9.08 -1.60
C LEU A 37 5.55 -9.99 -2.67
N ARG A 38 5.71 -9.65 -3.96
CA ARG A 38 5.02 -10.29 -5.10
C ARG A 38 3.51 -10.36 -4.89
N GLY A 39 2.95 -9.36 -4.21
CA GLY A 39 1.54 -9.29 -3.87
C GLY A 39 0.79 -8.26 -4.73
N ARG A 40 -0.54 -8.32 -4.67
CA ARG A 40 -1.42 -7.37 -5.36
C ARG A 40 -2.43 -6.79 -4.39
N PHE A 41 -2.60 -5.46 -4.45
CA PHE A 41 -3.63 -4.77 -3.70
C PHE A 41 -5.04 -5.20 -4.13
N THR A 42 -5.93 -5.37 -3.16
CA THR A 42 -7.35 -5.67 -3.36
C THR A 42 -8.21 -4.60 -2.68
N THR A 43 -9.44 -4.44 -3.15
CA THR A 43 -10.39 -3.51 -2.56
C THR A 43 -10.82 -3.99 -1.17
N SER A 44 -10.85 -3.08 -0.19
CA SER A 44 -11.36 -3.35 1.16
C SER A 44 -12.65 -2.58 1.45
N LYS A 45 -13.31 -2.90 2.57
CA LYS A 45 -14.46 -2.12 3.07
C LYS A 45 -14.07 -0.74 3.61
N ALA A 46 -12.79 -0.47 3.82
CA ALA A 46 -12.28 0.73 4.51
C ALA A 46 -12.01 1.91 3.58
N GLN A 47 -12.63 1.99 2.40
CA GLN A 47 -12.31 2.98 1.35
C GLN A 47 -10.80 3.04 1.03
N ALA A 48 -10.15 1.89 1.11
CA ALA A 48 -8.72 1.73 0.85
C ALA A 48 -8.47 0.44 0.08
N VAL A 49 -7.32 0.37 -0.59
CA VAL A 49 -6.81 -0.89 -1.12
C VAL A 49 -5.82 -1.49 -0.13
N THR A 50 -5.87 -2.80 0.04
CA THR A 50 -5.10 -3.52 1.06
C THR A 50 -4.34 -4.69 0.45
N LEU A 51 -3.18 -4.98 1.03
CA LEU A 51 -2.36 -6.13 0.71
C LEU A 51 -1.86 -6.68 2.04
N GLU A 52 -2.00 -7.99 2.22
CA GLU A 52 -1.43 -8.71 3.36
C GLU A 52 -0.26 -9.55 2.87
N GLY A 53 0.83 -9.57 3.63
CA GLY A 53 2.04 -10.29 3.24
C GLY A 53 3.04 -10.34 4.38
N ARG A 54 4.09 -11.14 4.17
CA ARG A 54 5.19 -11.29 5.13
C ARG A 54 6.43 -10.59 4.59
N LEU A 55 6.92 -9.61 5.34
CA LEU A 55 8.13 -8.87 5.02
C LEU A 55 9.29 -9.45 5.82
N GLY A 56 10.23 -10.13 5.15
CA GLY A 56 11.34 -10.88 5.77
C GLY A 56 11.56 -12.22 5.09
#